data_AF-A0A239I8J2-F1
#
_entry.id   AF-A0A239I8J2-F1
#
_cell.length_a   1.000
_cell.length_b   1.000
_cell.length_c   1.000
_cell.angle_alpha   90.00
_cell.angle_beta   90.00
_cell.angle_gamma   90.00
#
_symmetry.space_group_name_H-M   'P 1'
#
loop_
_entity.id
_entity.type
_entity.pdbx_description
1 polymer ?
#
loop_
_entity_poly.entity_id
_entity_poly.type
_entity_poly.pdbx_seq_one_letter_code
_entity_poly.pdbx_strand_id
1 'polypeptide(L)'
;MTQARKPRRFSSTEHLASEAVAAFVDGELRMSAYLRAAHHITECEECAAEVDAQQQARNALKGSGDMSMPHSLLGLLSQIPMCEPTEAKDAIERRKRAIVTSVVSIRRRRR
;
A
#
# COMPACT_ATOMS: atom_id res chain seq x y z
N MET A 1 -37.44 27.96 -12.37
CA MET A 1 -36.45 28.14 -13.46
C MET A 1 -35.12 27.57 -12.99
N THR A 2 -34.82 26.31 -13.30
CA THR A 2 -33.54 25.67 -12.98
C THR A 2 -32.58 25.91 -14.12
N GLN A 3 -31.71 26.91 -13.97
CA GLN A 3 -30.69 27.26 -14.96
C GLN A 3 -29.65 26.13 -15.00
N ALA A 4 -29.58 25.39 -16.11
CA ALA A 4 -28.55 24.37 -16.32
C ALA A 4 -27.19 25.07 -16.30
N ARG A 5 -26.38 24.79 -15.26
CA ARG A 5 -25.03 25.34 -15.15
C ARG A 5 -24.18 24.79 -16.30
N LYS A 6 -23.56 25.68 -17.07
CA LYS A 6 -22.59 25.32 -18.10
C LYS A 6 -21.45 24.50 -17.45
N PRO A 7 -21.00 23.39 -18.07
CA PRO A 7 -19.95 22.56 -17.49
C PRO A 7 -18.69 23.40 -17.27
N ARG A 8 -18.11 23.26 -16.07
CA ARG A 8 -16.86 23.93 -15.72
C ARG A 8 -15.75 23.32 -16.57
N ARG A 9 -14.90 24.17 -17.15
CA ARG A 9 -13.70 23.71 -17.86
C ARG A 9 -12.56 23.69 -16.86
N PHE A 10 -11.96 22.52 -16.66
CA PHE A 10 -10.79 22.34 -15.80
C PHE A 10 -9.52 22.47 -16.65
N SER A 11 -8.45 22.96 -16.02
CA SER A 11 -7.10 22.88 -16.57
C SER A 11 -6.47 21.54 -16.19
N SER A 12 -5.46 21.07 -16.94
CA SER A 12 -4.84 19.75 -16.74
C SER A 12 -4.28 19.51 -15.33
N THR A 13 -4.00 20.56 -14.56
CA THR A 13 -3.51 20.47 -13.16
C THR A 13 -4.62 20.46 -12.10
N GLU A 14 -5.87 20.70 -12.49
CA GLU A 14 -7.03 20.74 -11.57
C GLU A 14 -7.77 19.40 -11.49
N HIS A 15 -7.40 18.42 -12.33
CA HIS A 15 -7.93 17.07 -12.28
C HIS A 15 -7.39 16.29 -11.07
N LEU A 16 -8.12 15.25 -10.69
CA LEU A 16 -7.63 14.31 -9.69
C LEU A 16 -6.35 13.65 -10.21
N ALA A 17 -5.34 13.53 -9.35
CA ALA A 17 -4.16 12.73 -9.65
C ALA A 17 -4.56 11.25 -9.80
N SER A 18 -3.85 10.49 -10.64
CA SER A 18 -4.18 9.10 -10.93
C SER A 18 -4.20 8.21 -9.69
N GLU A 19 -3.32 8.47 -8.71
CA GLU A 19 -3.34 7.78 -7.41
C GLU A 19 -4.59 8.11 -6.58
N ALA A 20 -5.15 9.31 -6.71
CA ALA A 20 -6.37 9.70 -6.03
C ALA A 20 -7.60 9.03 -6.66
N VAL A 21 -7.61 8.87 -7.99
CA VAL A 21 -8.64 8.09 -8.71
C VAL A 21 -8.61 6.63 -8.27
N ALA A 22 -7.43 6.00 -8.25
CA ALA A 22 -7.27 4.63 -7.77
C ALA A 22 -7.74 4.46 -6.32
N ALA A 23 -7.26 5.30 -5.40
CA ALA A 23 -7.66 5.26 -4.00
C ALA A 23 -9.16 5.54 -3.79
N PHE A 24 -9.79 6.37 -4.63
CA PHE A 24 -11.23 6.60 -4.59
C PHE A 24 -12.00 5.34 -4.98
N VAL A 25 -11.61 4.70 -6.07
CA VAL A 25 -12.23 3.46 -6.57
C VAL A 25 -12.02 2.31 -5.59
N ASP A 26 -10.84 2.19 -4.98
CA ASP A 26 -10.57 1.12 -4.02
C ASP A 26 -11.13 1.40 -2.61
N GLY A 27 -11.67 2.61 -2.38
CA GLY A 27 -12.29 2.99 -1.10
C GLY A 27 -11.27 3.30 0.00
N GLU A 28 -10.03 3.62 -0.37
CA GLU A 28 -8.92 3.84 0.56
C GLU A 28 -8.77 5.30 1.00
N LEU A 29 -9.52 6.22 0.38
CA LEU A 29 -9.51 7.63 0.78
C LEU A 29 -10.13 7.84 2.15
N ARG A 30 -9.49 8.70 2.97
CA ARG A 30 -10.11 9.25 4.18
C ARG A 30 -11.36 10.05 3.81
N MET A 31 -12.35 10.09 4.72
CA MET A 31 -13.67 10.70 4.50
C MET A 31 -13.61 12.10 3.87
N SER A 32 -12.73 12.99 4.37
CA SER A 32 -12.61 14.35 3.83
C SER A 32 -12.07 14.40 2.41
N ALA A 33 -11.16 13.49 2.03
CA ALA A 33 -10.64 13.38 0.68
C ALA A 33 -11.68 12.74 -0.25
N TYR A 34 -12.38 11.71 0.23
CA TYR A 34 -13.48 11.07 -0.49
C TYR A 34 -14.57 12.07 -0.89
N LEU A 35 -15.05 12.91 0.04
CA LEU A 35 -16.09 13.90 -0.25
C LEU A 35 -15.65 14.93 -1.30
N ARG A 36 -14.39 15.38 -1.26
CA ARG A 36 -13.84 16.30 -2.27
C ARG A 36 -13.73 15.64 -3.64
N ALA A 37 -13.23 14.41 -3.69
CA ALA A 37 -13.14 13.63 -4.93
C ALA A 37 -14.53 13.38 -5.52
N ALA A 38 -15.49 12.93 -4.70
CA ALA A 38 -16.88 12.72 -5.12
C ALA A 38 -17.50 14.00 -5.70
N HIS A 39 -17.34 15.13 -5.02
CA HIS A 39 -17.80 16.42 -5.54
C HIS A 39 -17.14 16.75 -6.89
N HIS A 40 -15.82 16.61 -7.00
CA HIS A 40 -15.10 16.89 -8.24
C HIS A 40 -15.58 16.00 -9.41
N ILE A 41 -15.78 14.71 -9.17
CA ILE A 41 -16.29 13.75 -10.16
C ILE A 41 -17.67 14.16 -10.69
N THR A 42 -18.54 14.72 -9.84
CA THR A 42 -19.85 15.22 -10.31
C THR A 42 -19.77 16.48 -11.19
N GLU A 43 -18.66 17.21 -11.12
CA GLU A 43 -18.46 18.45 -11.88
C GLU A 43 -17.55 18.26 -13.11
N CYS A 44 -16.73 17.20 -13.15
CA CYS A 44 -15.70 16.95 -14.15
C CYS A 44 -15.91 15.60 -14.86
N GLU A 45 -16.35 15.65 -16.13
CA GLU A 45 -16.59 14.46 -16.96
C GLU A 45 -15.31 13.65 -17.22
N GLU A 46 -14.15 14.29 -17.33
CA GLU A 46 -12.87 13.61 -17.56
C GLU A 46 -12.48 12.74 -16.36
N CYS A 47 -12.57 13.27 -15.14
CA CYS A 47 -12.30 12.48 -13.94
C CYS A 47 -13.38 11.41 -13.69
N ALA A 48 -14.63 11.65 -14.09
CA ALA A 48 -15.65 10.61 -14.07
C ALA A 48 -15.31 9.44 -15.00
N ALA A 49 -14.85 9.73 -16.22
CA ALA A 49 -14.41 8.71 -17.17
C ALA A 49 -13.19 7.91 -16.67
N GLU A 50 -12.23 8.57 -16.02
CA GLU A 50 -11.08 7.87 -15.40
C GLU A 50 -11.51 6.95 -14.26
N VAL A 51 -12.44 7.39 -13.41
CA VAL A 51 -13.02 6.57 -12.34
C VAL A 51 -13.72 5.34 -12.92
N ASP A 52 -14.52 5.51 -13.98
CA ASP A 52 -15.18 4.40 -14.67
C ASP A 52 -14.19 3.41 -15.28
N ALA A 53 -13.11 3.90 -15.90
CA ALA A 53 -12.05 3.06 -16.46
C ALA A 53 -11.34 2.24 -15.36
N GLN A 54 -10.98 2.89 -14.25
CA GLN A 54 -10.35 2.22 -13.11
C GLN A 54 -11.30 1.22 -12.44
N GLN A 55 -12.59 1.55 -12.38
CA GLN A 55 -13.63 0.68 -11.86
C GLN A 55 -13.82 -0.57 -12.73
N GLN A 56 -13.77 -0.45 -14.06
CA GLN A 56 -13.78 -1.58 -14.98
C GLN A 56 -12.55 -2.47 -14.78
N ALA A 57 -11.35 -1.87 -14.65
CA ALA A 57 -10.13 -2.62 -14.37
C ALA A 57 -10.22 -3.41 -13.05
N ARG A 58 -10.70 -2.78 -11.97
CA ARG A 58 -10.92 -3.45 -10.67
C ARG A 58 -11.87 -4.63 -10.80
N ASN A 59 -12.96 -4.48 -11.56
CA ASN A 59 -13.94 -5.54 -11.75
C ASN A 59 -13.37 -6.70 -12.59
N ALA A 60 -12.58 -6.41 -13.63
CA ALA A 60 -11.88 -7.42 -14.41
C ALA A 60 -10.92 -8.25 -13.54
N LEU A 61 -10.14 -7.60 -12.65
CA LEU A 61 -9.25 -8.27 -11.72
C LEU A 61 -10.02 -9.12 -10.69
N LYS A 62 -11.14 -8.63 -10.17
CA LYS A 62 -12.00 -9.44 -9.28
C LYS A 62 -12.64 -10.63 -9.99
N GLY A 63 -12.89 -10.50 -11.29
CA GLY A 63 -13.47 -11.55 -12.12
C GLY A 63 -12.48 -12.58 -12.64
N SER A 64 -11.16 -12.39 -12.50
CA SER A 64 -10.16 -13.31 -13.06
C SER A 64 -10.04 -14.65 -12.33
N GLY A 65 -10.85 -14.86 -11.28
CA GLY A 65 -10.90 -16.10 -10.50
C GLY A 65 -10.00 -16.08 -9.26
N ASP A 66 -10.18 -17.10 -8.42
CA ASP A 66 -9.42 -17.24 -7.19
C ASP A 66 -7.96 -17.58 -7.47
N MET A 67 -7.07 -16.76 -6.94
CA MET A 67 -5.64 -17.06 -6.92
C MET A 67 -5.38 -18.12 -5.85
N SER A 68 -5.24 -19.38 -6.26
CA SER A 68 -4.82 -20.45 -5.34
C SER A 68 -3.31 -20.44 -5.15
N MET A 69 -2.86 -20.62 -3.90
CA MET A 69 -1.45 -20.87 -3.60
C MET A 69 -0.99 -22.15 -4.32
N PRO A 70 0.16 -22.15 -5.02
CA PRO A 70 0.74 -23.39 -5.53
C PRO A 70 1.06 -24.35 -4.38
N HIS A 71 0.69 -25.62 -4.54
CA HIS A 71 0.90 -26.67 -3.52
C HIS A 71 2.38 -26.81 -3.09
N SER A 72 3.30 -26.61 -4.03
CA SER A 72 4.75 -26.60 -3.77
C SER A 72 5.15 -25.50 -2.79
N LEU A 73 4.64 -24.28 -2.96
CA LEU A 73 4.90 -23.16 -2.07
C LEU A 73 4.25 -23.39 -0.70
N LEU A 74 3.03 -23.90 -0.66
CA LEU A 74 2.38 -24.25 0.60
C LEU A 74 3.21 -25.30 1.38
N GLY A 75 3.72 -26.31 0.69
CA GLY A 75 4.61 -27.32 1.27
C GLY A 75 5.88 -26.72 1.85
N LEU A 76 6.52 -25.77 1.16
CA LEU A 76 7.70 -25.07 1.67
C LEU A 76 7.37 -24.18 2.88
N LEU A 77 6.29 -23.40 2.82
CA LEU A 77 5.87 -22.53 3.92
C LEU A 77 5.49 -23.32 5.17
N SER A 78 4.91 -24.52 5.01
CA SER A 78 4.57 -25.40 6.14
C SER A 78 5.80 -25.89 6.91
N GLN A 79 7.00 -25.83 6.32
CA GLN A 79 8.26 -26.24 6.94
C GLN A 79 8.96 -25.11 7.71
N ILE A 80 8.48 -23.87 7.62
CA ILE A 80 9.07 -22.71 8.34
C ILE A 80 9.24 -22.98 9.85
N PRO A 81 8.27 -23.57 10.57
CA PRO A 81 8.43 -23.86 12.00
C PRO A 81 9.56 -24.84 12.32
N MET A 82 9.97 -25.67 11.33
CA MET A 82 11.04 -26.65 11.46
C MET A 82 12.41 -26.11 11.04
N CYS A 83 12.45 -24.92 10.41
CA CYS A 83 13.70 -24.21 10.19
C CYS A 83 14.23 -23.71 11.53
N GLU A 84 15.14 -24.45 12.15
CA GLU A 84 15.92 -23.94 13.27
C GLU A 84 16.71 -22.73 12.79
N PRO A 85 16.51 -21.53 13.36
CA PRO A 85 17.25 -20.34 12.98
C PRO A 85 18.62 -20.39 13.70
N THR A 86 19.42 -21.42 13.43
CA THR A 86 20.75 -21.63 14.02
C THR A 86 21.65 -20.44 13.70
N GLU A 87 21.67 -20.00 12.44
CA GLU A 87 22.50 -18.88 12.02
C GLU A 87 22.08 -17.54 12.61
N ALA A 88 20.77 -17.33 12.82
CA ALA A 88 20.26 -16.10 13.43
C ALA A 88 20.52 -16.07 14.94
N LYS A 89 20.36 -17.21 15.64
CA LYS A 89 20.73 -17.36 17.06
C LYS A 89 22.23 -17.08 17.25
N ASP A 90 23.08 -17.61 16.37
CA ASP A 90 24.53 -17.39 16.42
C ASP A 90 24.93 -15.94 16.10
N ALA A 91 24.28 -15.31 15.12
CA ALA A 91 24.50 -13.91 14.79
C ALA A 91 24.09 -12.97 15.94
N ILE A 92 22.97 -13.28 16.61
CA ILE A 92 22.49 -12.55 17.80
C ILE A 92 23.47 -12.73 18.96
N GLU A 93 23.96 -13.94 19.21
CA GLU A 93 24.96 -14.21 20.26
C GLU A 93 26.30 -13.52 20.01
N ARG A 94 26.81 -13.54 18.76
CA ARG A 94 28.01 -12.80 18.39
C ARG A 94 27.86 -11.30 18.62
N ARG A 95 26.71 -10.72 18.27
CA ARG A 95 26.42 -9.29 18.46
C ARG A 95 26.29 -8.93 19.94
N LYS A 96 25.65 -9.77 20.76
CA LYS A 96 25.58 -9.61 22.22
C LYS A 96 26.99 -9.63 22.85
N ARG A 97 27.84 -10.59 22.46
CA ARG A 97 29.23 -10.65 22.93
C ARG A 97 30.03 -9.41 22.57
N ALA A 98 29.92 -8.91 21.34
CA ALA A 98 30.59 -7.68 20.91
C ALA A 98 30.18 -6.46 21.75
N ILE A 99 28.89 -6.33 22.08
CA ILE A 99 28.38 -5.26 22.93
C ILE A 99 28.97 -5.36 24.35
N VAL A 100 28.96 -6.55 24.95
CA VAL A 100 29.52 -6.77 26.29
C VAL A 100 31.01 -6.42 26.32
N THR A 101 31.79 -6.87 25.33
CA THR A 101 33.23 -6.56 25.23
C THR A 101 33.49 -5.07 25.08
N SER A 102 32.68 -4.36 24.29
CA SER A 102 32.75 -2.90 24.17
C SER A 102 32.48 -2.20 25.50
N VAL A 103 31.43 -2.60 26.24
CA VAL A 103 31.07 -2.01 27.54
C VAL A 103 32.15 -2.25 28.59
N VAL A 104 32.76 -3.44 28.62
CA VAL A 104 33.88 -3.77 29.52
C VAL A 104 35.12 -2.92 29.20
N SER A 105 35.42 -2.73 27.91
CA SER A 105 36.56 -1.93 27.46
C SER A 105 36.40 -0.45 27.81
N ILE A 106 35.18 0.09 27.68
CA ILE A 106 34.85 1.46 28.07
C ILE A 106 35.01 1.66 29.58
N ARG A 107 34.58 0.68 30.41
CA ARG A 107 34.74 0.76 31.88
C ARG A 107 36.19 0.71 32.33
N ARG A 108 37.04 -0.09 31.67
CA ARG A 108 38.48 -0.18 31.98
C ARG A 108 39.26 1.09 31.64
N ARG A 109 38.85 1.87 30.63
CA ARG A 109 39.48 3.16 30.28
C ARG A 109 39.15 4.30 31.23
N ARG A 110 38.11 4.15 32.07
CA ARG A 110 37.68 5.18 33.04
C ARG A 110 38.24 4.96 34.44
N ARG A 111 39.20 4.05 34.59
CA ARG A 111 39.86 3.69 35.85
C ARG A 111 41.35 3.95 35.72
#